data_AF-A0A103Z2A3-F1
#
_entry.id   AF-A0A103Z2A3-F1
#
_cell.length_a   1.000
_cell.length_b   1.000
_cell.length_c   1.000
_cell.angle_alpha   90.00
_cell.angle_beta   90.00
_cell.angle_gamma   90.00
#
_symmetry.space_group_name_H-M   'P 1'
#
loop_
_entity.id
_entity.type
_entity.pdbx_description
1 polymer ?
#
loop_
_entity_poly.entity_id
_entity_poly.type
_entity_poly.pdbx_seq_one_letter_code
_entity_poly.pdbx_strand_id
1 'polypeptide(L)'
;MSRSIRAKAVATVVAIAMNAAPAASVGTFLSLAGAQPASAATTAVDDYAATRYPIILVHGLTGTDKYGGVVEYWYRIPEDLRAHGATVYVANLSGFQSDDGPNGRGEQLLAFVKQVLAATGAQKVNLIGHSQGGLTSRYVASVAPELVASVTTISTPHWGSQFADFVQQLLQTDPTGLSSTVLGAFANALGTLTSSNFNTNQNAIQALSVLTTAKAAAYNQKFPSAGLGAPGSCRTGASTETVGGNTHLLYSWGGTAIQPTTTVAGVTGAVDTSVSGAVDPANALDPSTLALLGSGTVMINRGAGPNDGVVSQCSSLFGQVLGTYHWNHTDAINQILGVLGANVEDPVAAIRTHANRLKNQGV
;
A
#
# COMPACT_ATOMS: atom_id res chain seq x y z
N MET A 1 -37.99 56.71 49.59
CA MET A 1 -37.97 55.27 49.89
C MET A 1 -38.41 54.51 48.65
N SER A 2 -37.53 53.62 48.13
CA SER A 2 -37.76 52.44 47.24
C SER A 2 -38.51 52.64 45.90
N ARG A 3 -37.85 52.86 44.74
CA ARG A 3 -37.32 51.88 43.71
C ARG A 3 -38.36 50.82 43.26
N SER A 4 -38.62 50.48 41.98
CA SER A 4 -38.03 50.73 40.63
C SER A 4 -39.03 50.15 39.57
N ILE A 5 -39.67 50.92 38.69
CA ILE A 5 -39.43 51.18 37.24
C ILE A 5 -39.33 49.96 36.27
N ARG A 6 -40.38 49.85 35.42
CA ARG A 6 -40.54 49.45 33.98
C ARG A 6 -40.27 47.99 33.55
N ALA A 7 -41.29 47.22 33.11
CA ALA A 7 -42.07 47.23 31.84
C ALA A 7 -41.33 46.49 30.68
N LYS A 8 -41.67 45.22 30.38
CA LYS A 8 -42.77 44.69 29.50
C LYS A 8 -42.36 44.54 28.02
N ALA A 9 -42.40 43.31 27.49
CA ALA A 9 -43.02 42.91 26.21
C ALA A 9 -42.85 41.36 26.01
N VAL A 10 -43.91 40.53 26.10
CA VAL A 10 -44.82 40.03 25.01
C VAL A 10 -44.11 38.94 24.17
N ALA A 11 -44.60 37.72 23.89
CA ALA A 11 -45.86 36.95 24.07
C ALA A 11 -45.50 35.44 23.99
N THR A 12 -46.04 34.53 24.82
CA THR A 12 -47.25 33.67 24.59
C THR A 12 -47.17 32.84 23.29
N VAL A 13 -47.19 31.50 23.26
CA VAL A 13 -48.38 30.60 23.42
C VAL A 13 -47.94 29.10 23.45
N VAL A 14 -48.44 28.35 24.45
CA VAL A 14 -49.10 26.99 24.46
C VAL A 14 -48.60 25.94 23.44
N ALA A 15 -47.90 24.86 23.81
CA ALA A 15 -48.30 23.58 24.46
C ALA A 15 -48.96 22.51 23.54
N ILE A 16 -48.52 21.26 23.76
CA ILE A 16 -49.17 19.93 23.60
C ILE A 16 -48.63 18.97 22.51
N ALA A 17 -48.29 17.76 23.00
CA ALA A 17 -48.44 16.40 22.45
C ALA A 17 -47.25 15.62 21.85
N MET A 18 -46.82 14.64 22.66
CA MET A 18 -46.71 13.17 22.43
C MET A 18 -45.89 12.57 21.26
N ASN A 19 -44.93 11.72 21.68
CA ASN A 19 -44.45 10.45 21.10
C ASN A 19 -44.10 10.35 19.60
N ALA A 20 -42.81 10.10 19.31
CA ALA A 20 -42.29 8.78 18.86
C ALA A 20 -40.87 8.91 18.23
N ALA A 21 -40.10 7.83 18.36
CA ALA A 21 -38.78 7.51 17.79
C ALA A 21 -37.53 7.96 18.60
N PRO A 22 -36.69 7.03 19.09
CA PRO A 22 -35.32 7.37 19.41
C PRO A 22 -34.60 7.58 18.09
N ALA A 23 -34.23 8.82 17.79
CA ALA A 23 -33.25 9.11 16.77
C ALA A 23 -31.96 8.38 17.18
N ALA A 24 -31.60 7.34 16.42
CA ALA A 24 -30.25 6.82 16.42
C ALA A 24 -29.34 7.98 15.98
N SER A 25 -28.65 8.58 16.94
CA SER A 25 -27.55 9.48 16.69
C SER A 25 -26.50 8.68 15.93
N VAL A 26 -26.47 8.84 14.61
CA VAL A 26 -25.33 8.53 13.78
C VAL A 26 -24.20 9.43 14.27
N GLY A 27 -23.43 8.92 15.22
CA GLY A 27 -22.14 9.49 15.60
C GLY A 27 -21.19 9.26 14.44
N THR A 28 -21.23 10.15 13.44
CA THR A 28 -20.17 10.28 12.46
C THR A 28 -18.95 10.79 13.20
N PHE A 29 -18.13 9.88 13.73
CA PHE A 29 -16.76 10.22 14.07
C PHE A 29 -16.03 10.46 12.75
N LEU A 30 -16.07 11.71 12.25
CA LEU A 30 -14.97 12.21 11.44
C LEU A 30 -13.73 12.13 12.34
N SER A 31 -12.96 11.06 12.20
CA SER A 31 -11.56 11.08 12.63
C SER A 31 -10.89 12.17 11.80
N LEU A 32 -10.78 13.37 12.36
CA LEU A 32 -9.85 14.38 11.90
C LEU A 32 -8.48 13.70 11.89
N ALA A 33 -8.01 13.32 10.69
CA ALA A 33 -6.65 12.88 10.47
C ALA A 33 -5.75 14.07 10.84
N GLY A 34 -5.34 14.12 12.10
CA GLY A 34 -4.33 15.05 12.53
C GLY A 34 -3.06 14.67 11.80
N ALA A 35 -2.53 15.57 10.98
CA ALA A 35 -1.14 15.49 10.57
C ALA A 35 -0.31 15.45 11.86
N GLN A 36 0.22 14.28 12.21
CA GLN A 36 1.14 14.18 13.32
C GLN A 36 2.34 15.09 12.99
N PRO A 37 2.80 15.93 13.93
CA PRO A 37 3.98 16.73 13.71
C PRO A 37 5.13 15.79 13.35
N ALA A 38 5.90 16.17 12.33
CA ALA A 38 7.10 15.46 11.93
C ALA A 38 7.93 15.13 13.18
N SER A 39 8.27 13.85 13.38
CA SER A 39 9.32 13.45 14.34
C SER A 39 10.49 14.41 14.19
N ALA A 40 11.04 14.87 15.32
CA ALA A 40 12.10 15.87 15.41
C ALA A 40 13.07 15.77 14.23
N ALA A 41 13.25 16.87 13.51
CA ALA A 41 14.07 16.92 12.31
C ALA A 41 15.47 16.38 12.62
N THR A 42 15.73 15.13 12.24
CA THR A 42 17.08 14.62 12.08
C THR A 42 17.74 15.55 11.07
N THR A 43 18.75 16.29 11.52
CA THR A 43 19.60 17.08 10.63
C THR A 43 20.08 16.17 9.51
N ALA A 44 19.74 16.51 8.27
CA ALA A 44 20.17 15.76 7.10
C ALA A 44 21.70 15.71 7.08
N VAL A 45 22.25 14.52 6.82
CA VAL A 45 23.69 14.27 6.72
C VAL A 45 24.25 14.67 5.36
N ASP A 46 23.42 14.60 4.32
CA ASP A 46 23.70 15.04 2.96
C ASP A 46 22.40 15.39 2.21
N ASP A 47 22.51 15.68 0.90
CA ASP A 47 21.39 15.98 0.02
C ASP A 47 21.15 14.89 -1.04
N TYR A 48 21.68 13.67 -0.86
CA TYR A 48 21.69 12.62 -1.88
C TYR A 48 20.29 12.30 -2.41
N ALA A 49 19.29 12.29 -1.52
CA ALA A 49 17.88 12.01 -1.81
C ALA A 49 16.99 13.27 -1.86
N ALA A 50 17.56 14.48 -1.90
CA ALA A 50 16.82 15.74 -1.92
C ALA A 50 16.10 16.00 -3.27
N THR A 51 14.93 15.39 -3.45
CA THR A 51 14.04 15.59 -4.62
C THR A 51 13.46 17.00 -4.66
N ARG A 52 13.05 17.44 -5.86
CA ARG A 52 12.39 18.75 -6.02
C ARG A 52 11.02 18.78 -5.35
N TYR A 53 10.27 17.69 -5.46
CA TYR A 53 8.94 17.53 -4.89
C TYR A 53 8.96 16.54 -3.72
N PRO A 54 8.12 16.75 -2.68
CA PRO A 54 8.00 15.82 -1.55
C PRO A 54 7.71 14.39 -2.01
N ILE A 55 8.32 13.42 -1.33
CA ILE A 55 8.02 12.00 -1.48
C ILE A 55 6.87 11.64 -0.53
N ILE A 56 5.82 11.03 -1.08
CA ILE A 56 4.76 10.40 -0.28
C ILE A 56 4.87 8.89 -0.44
N LEU A 57 5.09 8.21 0.69
CA LEU A 57 5.08 6.75 0.78
C LEU A 57 3.65 6.26 1.01
N VAL A 58 3.18 5.35 0.17
CA VAL A 58 1.80 4.85 0.15
C VAL A 58 1.79 3.36 0.44
N HIS A 59 1.31 2.97 1.62
CA HIS A 59 1.25 1.56 2.02
C HIS A 59 0.19 0.78 1.23
N GLY A 60 0.28 -0.55 1.26
CA GLY A 60 -0.65 -1.48 0.61
C GLY A 60 -1.78 -1.99 1.52
N LEU A 61 -2.32 -3.16 1.17
CA LEU A 61 -3.29 -3.90 1.97
C LEU A 61 -2.73 -4.16 3.37
N THR A 62 -3.59 -4.16 4.40
CA THR A 62 -3.24 -4.32 5.83
C THR A 62 -2.42 -3.17 6.43
N GLY A 63 -1.77 -2.35 5.62
CA GLY A 63 -0.90 -1.29 6.09
C GLY A 63 -1.62 -0.15 6.82
N THR A 64 -0.81 0.57 7.59
CA THR A 64 -1.06 1.85 8.23
C THR A 64 0.28 2.60 8.24
N ASP A 65 0.39 3.79 8.84
CA ASP A 65 1.68 4.45 9.05
C ASP A 65 2.52 3.68 10.09
N LYS A 66 1.90 3.30 11.21
CA LYS A 66 2.52 2.49 12.28
C LYS A 66 1.57 1.42 12.82
N TYR A 67 1.96 0.17 12.67
CA TYR A 67 1.28 -0.96 13.28
C TYR A 67 1.36 -0.88 14.81
N GLY A 68 0.21 -0.94 15.47
CA GLY A 68 0.08 -0.76 16.92
C GLY A 68 0.61 0.58 17.43
N GLY A 69 0.81 1.59 16.56
CA GLY A 69 1.46 2.85 16.88
C GLY A 69 2.98 2.76 17.11
N VAL A 70 3.59 1.59 16.92
CA VAL A 70 4.97 1.31 17.33
C VAL A 70 5.87 0.84 16.20
N VAL A 71 5.37 0.00 15.27
CA VAL A 71 6.16 -0.56 14.18
C VAL A 71 5.79 0.10 12.87
N GLU A 72 6.73 0.81 12.26
CA GLU A 72 6.53 1.49 10.98
C GLU A 72 6.32 0.50 9.84
N TYR A 73 5.33 0.75 8.97
CA TYR A 73 5.12 -0.06 7.76
C TYR A 73 6.37 -0.06 6.88
N TRP A 74 6.86 1.13 6.57
CA TRP A 74 8.10 1.39 5.84
C TRP A 74 9.27 1.40 6.82
N TYR A 75 9.70 0.22 7.28
CA TYR A 75 10.59 0.12 8.44
C TYR A 75 11.96 0.77 8.16
N ARG A 76 12.28 1.85 8.88
CA ARG A 76 13.54 2.65 8.76
C ARG A 76 13.74 3.39 7.44
N ILE A 77 12.82 3.28 6.49
CA ILE A 77 12.93 3.88 5.15
C ILE A 77 12.70 5.40 5.19
N PRO A 78 11.65 5.94 5.86
CA PRO A 78 11.47 7.38 5.98
C PRO A 78 12.64 8.06 6.68
N GLU A 79 13.21 7.43 7.71
CA GLU A 79 14.34 7.96 8.49
C GLU A 79 15.59 8.03 7.62
N ASP A 80 15.89 6.98 6.85
CA ASP A 80 17.03 6.97 5.92
C ASP A 80 16.87 8.03 4.83
N LEU A 81 15.70 8.13 4.20
CA LEU A 81 15.45 9.13 3.17
C LEU A 81 15.57 10.56 3.71
N ARG A 82 15.02 10.85 4.90
CA ARG A 82 15.14 12.16 5.55
C ARG A 82 16.58 12.48 5.93
N ALA A 83 17.34 11.50 6.40
CA ALA A 83 18.75 11.66 6.68
C ALA A 83 19.53 12.08 5.41
N HIS A 84 19.10 11.64 4.23
CA HIS A 84 19.71 12.01 2.95
C HIS A 84 18.99 13.19 2.25
N GLY A 85 18.28 14.03 3.02
CA GLY A 85 17.75 15.32 2.54
C GLY A 85 16.38 15.26 1.85
N ALA A 86 15.73 14.10 1.75
CA ALA A 86 14.39 14.01 1.19
C ALA A 86 13.33 14.59 2.14
N THR A 87 12.36 15.32 1.59
CA THR A 87 11.11 15.63 2.32
C THR A 87 10.14 14.46 2.18
N VAL A 88 9.91 13.70 3.27
CA VAL A 88 9.13 12.46 3.23
C VAL A 88 7.91 12.51 4.14
N TYR A 89 6.75 12.20 3.55
CA TYR A 89 5.49 11.97 4.23
C TYR A 89 5.03 10.53 4.05
N VAL A 90 4.39 9.95 5.06
CA VAL A 90 3.83 8.59 5.01
C VAL A 90 2.31 8.71 5.09
N ALA A 91 1.61 8.25 4.05
CA ALA A 91 0.16 8.26 4.05
C ALA A 91 -0.38 7.21 5.02
N ASN A 92 -1.41 7.56 5.81
CA ASN A 92 -2.17 6.61 6.62
C ASN A 92 -3.57 6.47 6.01
N LEU A 93 -3.80 5.37 5.32
CA LEU A 93 -5.01 5.10 4.57
C LEU A 93 -5.75 3.92 5.19
N SER A 94 -7.00 3.74 4.79
CA SER A 94 -7.77 2.55 5.16
C SER A 94 -7.06 1.28 4.70
N GLY A 95 -6.63 0.44 5.65
CA GLY A 95 -5.90 -0.80 5.35
C GLY A 95 -6.71 -1.83 4.55
N PHE A 96 -8.06 -1.74 4.61
CA PHE A 96 -9.01 -2.63 3.94
C PHE A 96 -10.12 -1.85 3.23
N GLN A 97 -9.86 -1.41 2.00
CA GLN A 97 -10.83 -0.72 1.18
C GLN A 97 -10.45 -0.80 -0.31
N SER A 98 -11.42 -0.59 -1.21
CA SER A 98 -11.16 -0.36 -2.63
C SER A 98 -10.32 0.89 -2.85
N ASP A 99 -9.57 0.93 -3.96
CA ASP A 99 -8.82 2.12 -4.35
C ASP A 99 -9.73 3.24 -4.85
N ASP A 100 -10.79 2.90 -5.59
CA ASP A 100 -11.74 3.85 -6.15
C ASP A 100 -13.06 3.92 -5.36
N GLY A 101 -13.92 4.86 -5.75
CA GLY A 101 -15.19 5.16 -5.09
C GLY A 101 -15.08 6.29 -4.06
N PRO A 102 -16.21 6.85 -3.60
CA PRO A 102 -16.22 8.07 -2.77
C PRO A 102 -15.56 7.91 -1.39
N ASN A 103 -15.47 6.67 -0.91
CA ASN A 103 -14.80 6.32 0.35
C ASN A 103 -13.50 5.51 0.12
N GLY A 104 -13.04 5.44 -1.13
CA GLY A 104 -11.88 4.64 -1.54
C GLY A 104 -10.56 5.21 -1.04
N ARG A 105 -9.52 4.37 -1.02
CA ARG A 105 -8.15 4.76 -0.63
C ARG A 105 -7.61 5.89 -1.50
N GLY A 106 -8.02 5.97 -2.77
CA GLY A 106 -7.60 6.99 -3.72
C GLY A 106 -8.06 8.39 -3.34
N GLU A 107 -9.31 8.55 -2.88
CA GLU A 107 -9.81 9.84 -2.37
C GLU A 107 -9.14 10.23 -1.05
N GLN A 108 -8.86 9.26 -0.18
CA GLN A 108 -8.10 9.49 1.05
C GLN A 108 -6.67 9.97 0.74
N LEU A 109 -5.99 9.32 -0.21
CA LEU A 109 -4.66 9.73 -0.65
C LEU A 109 -4.70 11.10 -1.31
N LEU A 110 -5.68 11.39 -2.16
CA LEU A 110 -5.83 12.71 -2.78
C LEU A 110 -5.98 13.82 -1.73
N ALA A 111 -6.77 13.58 -0.68
CA ALA A 111 -6.89 14.52 0.43
C ALA A 111 -5.54 14.72 1.14
N PHE A 112 -4.80 13.65 1.40
CA PHE A 112 -3.48 13.71 2.02
C PHE A 112 -2.45 14.44 1.14
N VAL A 113 -2.44 14.20 -0.17
CA VAL A 113 -1.60 14.93 -1.14
C VAL A 113 -1.84 16.43 -1.05
N LYS A 114 -3.11 16.87 -1.03
CA LYS A 114 -3.47 18.29 -0.89
C LYS A 114 -2.96 18.90 0.41
N GLN A 115 -2.99 18.14 1.52
CA GLN A 115 -2.44 18.59 2.80
C GLN A 115 -0.91 18.75 2.74
N VAL A 116 -0.21 17.78 2.15
CA VAL A 116 1.25 17.84 1.97
C VAL A 116 1.66 19.03 1.11
N LEU A 117 0.96 19.27 -0.01
CA LEU A 117 1.21 20.42 -0.87
C LEU A 117 0.97 21.75 -0.13
N ALA A 118 -0.12 21.84 0.65
CA ALA A 118 -0.40 23.02 1.47
C ALA A 118 0.65 23.26 2.56
N ALA A 119 1.16 22.20 3.19
CA ALA A 119 2.18 22.29 4.23
C ALA A 119 3.57 22.65 3.70
N THR A 120 3.90 22.22 2.48
CA THR A 120 5.25 22.37 1.90
C THR A 120 5.36 23.55 0.92
N GLY A 121 4.24 24.04 0.38
CA GLY A 121 4.23 25.01 -0.73
C GLY A 121 4.64 24.39 -2.08
N ALA A 122 4.87 23.07 -2.13
CA ALA A 122 5.15 22.37 -3.37
C ALA A 122 3.92 22.36 -4.29
N GLN A 123 4.16 22.20 -5.60
CA GLN A 123 3.09 22.13 -6.61
C GLN A 123 2.74 20.69 -6.99
N LYS A 124 3.68 19.76 -6.79
CA LYS A 124 3.53 18.33 -7.09
C LYS A 124 4.14 17.49 -5.98
N VAL A 125 3.88 16.19 -6.02
CA VAL A 125 4.51 15.16 -5.18
C VAL A 125 5.04 14.00 -6.03
N ASN A 126 6.00 13.26 -5.47
CA ASN A 126 6.43 11.96 -5.96
C ASN A 126 5.72 10.87 -5.14
N LEU A 127 4.94 10.02 -5.79
CA LEU A 127 4.22 8.92 -5.13
C LEU A 127 5.04 7.64 -5.23
N ILE A 128 5.36 7.01 -4.09
CA ILE A 128 5.99 5.68 -4.03
C ILE A 128 5.03 4.74 -3.32
N GLY A 129 4.43 3.83 -4.08
CA GLY A 129 3.41 2.90 -3.59
C GLY A 129 3.88 1.46 -3.53
N HIS A 130 3.69 0.81 -2.38
CA HIS A 130 3.94 -0.63 -2.22
C HIS A 130 2.64 -1.43 -2.32
N SER A 131 2.67 -2.57 -3.01
CA SER A 131 1.52 -3.48 -3.12
C SER A 131 0.26 -2.74 -3.62
N GLN A 132 -0.87 -2.79 -2.92
CA GLN A 132 -2.06 -2.00 -3.28
C GLN A 132 -1.80 -0.48 -3.38
N GLY A 133 -0.82 0.05 -2.64
CA GLY A 133 -0.49 1.49 -2.65
C GLY A 133 -0.06 2.02 -4.02
N GLY A 134 0.47 1.16 -4.90
CA GLY A 134 0.74 1.54 -6.29
C GLY A 134 -0.54 1.74 -7.12
N LEU A 135 -1.59 0.95 -6.87
CA LEU A 135 -2.91 1.15 -7.48
C LEU A 135 -3.54 2.45 -6.96
N THR A 136 -3.48 2.69 -5.65
CA THR A 136 -3.95 3.94 -5.04
C THR A 136 -3.21 5.16 -5.60
N SER A 137 -1.90 5.06 -5.82
CA SER A 137 -1.09 6.13 -6.41
C SER A 137 -1.49 6.42 -7.86
N ARG A 138 -1.76 5.37 -8.65
CA ARG A 138 -2.31 5.51 -10.02
C ARG A 138 -3.67 6.20 -10.05
N TYR A 139 -4.53 5.96 -9.05
CA TYR A 139 -5.81 6.67 -8.94
C TYR A 139 -5.59 8.17 -8.90
N VAL A 140 -4.75 8.63 -7.96
CA VAL A 140 -4.47 10.06 -7.76
C VAL A 140 -3.84 10.69 -8.99
N ALA A 141 -2.86 10.01 -9.60
CA ALA A 141 -2.26 10.48 -10.86
C ALA A 141 -3.28 10.57 -12.01
N SER A 142 -4.32 9.73 -12.01
CA SER A 142 -5.36 9.79 -13.03
C SER A 142 -6.39 10.89 -12.78
N VAL A 143 -6.78 11.15 -11.53
CA VAL A 143 -7.88 12.09 -11.19
C VAL A 143 -7.39 13.51 -10.87
N ALA A 144 -6.13 13.66 -10.49
CA ALA A 144 -5.48 14.95 -10.18
C ALA A 144 -4.05 14.98 -10.75
N PRO A 145 -3.89 14.82 -12.09
CA PRO A 145 -2.58 14.69 -12.73
C PRO A 145 -1.67 15.90 -12.53
N GLU A 146 -2.24 17.09 -12.31
CA GLU A 146 -1.51 18.31 -12.02
C GLU A 146 -0.75 18.28 -10.69
N LEU A 147 -1.14 17.40 -9.75
CA LEU A 147 -0.55 17.29 -8.42
C LEU A 147 0.57 16.23 -8.35
N VAL A 148 0.79 15.46 -9.42
CA VAL A 148 1.74 14.33 -9.41
C VAL A 148 2.89 14.60 -10.38
N ALA A 149 4.11 14.33 -9.91
CA ALA A 149 5.33 14.39 -10.73
C ALA A 149 5.80 13.00 -11.16
N SER A 150 5.70 12.01 -10.27
CA SER A 150 6.04 10.63 -10.56
C SER A 150 5.17 9.63 -9.81
N VAL A 151 5.04 8.44 -10.38
CA VAL A 151 4.45 7.26 -9.75
C VAL A 151 5.44 6.12 -9.84
N THR A 152 5.88 5.66 -8.67
CA THR A 152 6.76 4.50 -8.51
C THR A 152 6.01 3.40 -7.81
N THR A 153 6.01 2.20 -8.38
CA THR A 153 5.34 1.03 -7.81
C THR A 153 6.32 -0.04 -7.37
N ILE A 154 6.14 -0.55 -6.16
CA ILE A 154 6.95 -1.61 -5.57
C ILE A 154 6.05 -2.82 -5.38
N SER A 155 6.32 -3.92 -6.09
CA SER A 155 5.53 -5.16 -5.96
C SER A 155 4.01 -4.95 -6.05
N THR A 156 3.56 -4.05 -6.93
CA THR A 156 2.13 -3.69 -7.04
C THR A 156 1.41 -4.69 -7.94
N PRO A 157 0.27 -5.27 -7.55
CA PRO A 157 -0.47 -6.22 -8.38
C PRO A 157 -1.29 -5.51 -9.46
N HIS A 158 -0.63 -4.91 -10.46
CA HIS A 158 -1.32 -4.17 -11.54
C HIS A 158 -2.28 -5.05 -12.32
N TRP A 159 -1.99 -6.35 -12.45
CA TRP A 159 -2.86 -7.34 -13.08
C TRP A 159 -3.47 -8.32 -12.07
N GLY A 160 -3.45 -7.95 -10.79
CA GLY A 160 -3.97 -8.74 -9.68
C GLY A 160 -3.02 -9.81 -9.16
N SER A 161 -3.52 -10.62 -8.22
CA SER A 161 -2.80 -11.68 -7.54
C SER A 161 -3.52 -13.01 -7.71
N GLN A 162 -2.79 -14.03 -8.17
CA GLN A 162 -3.28 -15.40 -8.24
C GLN A 162 -3.59 -15.98 -6.84
N PHE A 163 -2.94 -15.46 -5.80
CA PHE A 163 -3.24 -15.83 -4.42
C PHE A 163 -4.57 -15.21 -3.97
N ALA A 164 -4.85 -13.95 -4.33
CA ALA A 164 -6.17 -13.36 -4.09
C ALA A 164 -7.29 -14.13 -4.80
N ASP A 165 -7.06 -14.58 -6.04
CA ASP A 165 -8.01 -15.45 -6.75
C ASP A 165 -8.23 -16.78 -6.03
N PHE A 166 -7.15 -17.40 -5.52
CA PHE A 166 -7.23 -18.62 -4.72
C PHE A 166 -8.06 -18.42 -3.45
N VAL A 167 -7.78 -17.36 -2.69
CA VAL A 167 -8.52 -17.04 -1.46
C VAL A 167 -9.99 -16.78 -1.77
N GLN A 168 -10.30 -16.03 -2.82
CA GLN A 168 -11.68 -15.79 -3.21
C GLN A 168 -12.42 -17.10 -3.56
N GLN A 169 -11.77 -18.03 -4.26
CA GLN A 169 -12.35 -19.35 -4.57
C GLN A 169 -12.53 -20.20 -3.31
N LEU A 170 -11.55 -20.19 -2.42
CA LEU A 170 -11.61 -20.94 -1.15
C LEU A 170 -12.76 -20.46 -0.26
N LEU A 171 -12.97 -19.15 -0.13
CA LEU A 171 -14.04 -18.60 0.71
C LEU A 171 -15.45 -18.91 0.19
N GLN A 172 -15.58 -19.27 -1.10
CA GLN A 172 -16.86 -19.72 -1.65
C GLN A 172 -17.21 -21.15 -1.20
N THR A 173 -16.21 -21.97 -0.88
CA THR A 173 -16.38 -23.38 -0.49
C THR A 173 -16.21 -23.61 1.02
N ASP A 174 -15.31 -22.85 1.66
CA ASP A 174 -15.11 -22.79 3.09
C ASP A 174 -15.09 -21.31 3.53
N PRO A 175 -16.24 -20.75 3.95
CA PRO A 175 -16.36 -19.36 4.38
C PRO A 175 -15.48 -18.97 5.57
N THR A 176 -14.95 -19.95 6.32
CA THR A 176 -14.05 -19.68 7.45
C THR A 176 -12.60 -19.52 7.00
N GLY A 177 -12.23 -20.12 5.86
CA GLY A 177 -10.85 -20.19 5.36
C GLY A 177 -9.90 -21.04 6.22
N LEU A 178 -10.39 -21.63 7.32
CA LEU A 178 -9.58 -22.33 8.33
C LEU A 178 -9.09 -23.71 7.86
N SER A 179 -9.69 -24.26 6.80
CA SER A 179 -9.25 -25.54 6.23
C SER A 179 -7.92 -25.44 5.48
N SER A 180 -7.50 -24.25 5.06
CA SER A 180 -6.24 -24.06 4.34
C SER A 180 -5.11 -23.67 5.30
N THR A 181 -4.15 -24.57 5.48
CA THR A 181 -2.92 -24.31 6.24
C THR A 181 -2.11 -23.14 5.65
N VAL A 182 -2.11 -22.99 4.32
CA VAL A 182 -1.45 -21.88 3.64
C VAL A 182 -2.15 -20.55 3.95
N LEU A 183 -3.49 -20.51 3.92
CA LEU A 183 -4.23 -19.30 4.29
C LEU A 183 -4.04 -18.95 5.77
N GLY A 184 -4.02 -19.95 6.66
CA GLY A 184 -3.73 -19.75 8.08
C GLY A 184 -2.33 -19.19 8.32
N ALA A 185 -1.30 -19.75 7.67
CA ALA A 185 0.08 -19.24 7.76
C ALA A 185 0.20 -17.80 7.23
N PHE A 186 -0.42 -17.52 6.08
CA PHE A 186 -0.47 -16.17 5.50
C PHE A 186 -1.19 -15.18 6.42
N ALA A 187 -2.34 -15.55 6.97
CA ALA A 187 -3.09 -14.71 7.91
C ALA A 187 -2.29 -14.44 9.19
N ASN A 188 -1.53 -15.42 9.70
CA ASN A 188 -0.65 -15.23 10.86
C ASN A 188 0.52 -14.30 10.56
N ALA A 189 1.12 -14.38 9.36
CA ALA A 189 2.16 -13.44 8.92
C ALA A 189 1.60 -12.01 8.85
N LEU A 190 0.41 -11.83 8.27
CA LEU A 190 -0.28 -10.53 8.27
C LEU A 190 -0.66 -10.06 9.69
N GLY A 191 -1.09 -10.96 10.56
CA GLY A 191 -1.40 -10.66 11.97
C GLY A 191 -0.17 -10.17 12.75
N THR A 192 1.00 -10.75 12.46
CA THR A 192 2.29 -10.34 13.04
C THR A 192 2.63 -8.90 12.63
N LEU A 193 2.35 -8.53 11.37
CA LEU A 193 2.51 -7.16 10.91
C LEU A 193 1.48 -6.23 11.55
N THR A 194 0.21 -6.61 11.66
CA THR A 194 -0.89 -5.66 11.88
C THR A 194 -1.20 -5.27 13.34
N SER A 195 -0.55 -5.90 14.33
CA SER A 195 -0.94 -5.85 15.76
C SER A 195 -2.39 -6.29 15.97
N SER A 196 -2.58 -7.33 16.78
CA SER A 196 -3.83 -8.08 16.99
C SER A 196 -5.03 -7.30 17.58
N ASN A 197 -4.99 -5.97 17.69
CA ASN A 197 -5.97 -5.18 18.43
C ASN A 197 -6.86 -4.24 17.59
N PHE A 198 -6.61 -4.04 16.29
CA PHE A 198 -7.38 -3.08 15.50
C PHE A 198 -7.93 -3.57 14.17
N ASN A 199 -7.67 -4.83 13.78
CA ASN A 199 -8.28 -5.39 12.59
C ASN A 199 -8.36 -6.91 12.65
N THR A 200 -9.55 -7.47 12.43
CA THR A 200 -9.73 -8.92 12.48
C THR A 200 -9.11 -9.56 11.24
N ASN A 201 -8.51 -10.74 11.39
CA ASN A 201 -7.95 -11.53 10.28
C ASN A 201 -8.98 -11.77 9.14
N GLN A 202 -10.28 -11.77 9.47
CA GLN A 202 -11.39 -11.88 8.52
C GLN A 202 -11.49 -10.68 7.57
N ASN A 203 -11.26 -9.45 8.05
CA ASN A 203 -11.25 -8.26 7.21
C ASN A 203 -10.08 -8.28 6.23
N ALA A 204 -8.91 -8.81 6.66
CA ALA A 204 -7.73 -8.94 5.80
C ALA A 204 -7.96 -9.90 4.64
N ILE A 205 -8.56 -11.06 4.95
CA ILE A 205 -8.89 -12.10 3.98
C ILE A 205 -9.95 -11.61 2.98
N GLN A 206 -10.98 -10.91 3.45
CA GLN A 206 -12.00 -10.33 2.56
C GLN A 206 -11.42 -9.19 1.70
N ALA A 207 -10.49 -8.41 2.25
CA ALA A 207 -9.88 -7.30 1.53
C ALA A 207 -8.94 -7.76 0.42
N LEU A 208 -8.35 -8.97 0.48
CA LEU A 208 -7.66 -9.58 -0.67
C LEU A 208 -8.57 -9.65 -1.91
N SER A 209 -9.89 -9.70 -1.74
CA SER A 209 -10.81 -9.71 -2.88
C SER A 209 -10.69 -8.47 -3.77
N VAL A 210 -10.13 -7.34 -3.30
CA VAL A 210 -9.88 -6.15 -4.13
C VAL A 210 -8.70 -6.34 -5.09
N LEU A 211 -7.84 -7.31 -4.80
CA LEU A 211 -6.60 -7.60 -5.55
C LEU A 211 -6.73 -8.79 -6.51
N THR A 212 -7.94 -9.30 -6.73
CA THR A 212 -8.15 -10.38 -7.71
C THR A 212 -7.82 -9.92 -9.12
N THR A 213 -7.41 -10.86 -9.98
CA THR A 213 -7.06 -10.57 -11.38
C THR A 213 -8.23 -9.92 -12.14
N ALA A 214 -9.45 -10.38 -11.89
CA ALA A 214 -10.67 -9.82 -12.47
C ALA A 214 -10.91 -8.36 -12.06
N LYS A 215 -10.74 -8.02 -10.77
CA LYS A 215 -10.93 -6.63 -10.32
C LYS A 215 -9.80 -5.72 -10.76
N ALA A 216 -8.56 -6.19 -10.78
CA ALA A 216 -7.42 -5.44 -11.32
C ALA A 216 -7.60 -5.13 -12.81
N ALA A 217 -8.11 -6.09 -13.60
CA ALA A 217 -8.44 -5.85 -15.01
C ALA A 217 -9.53 -4.77 -15.18
N ALA A 218 -10.60 -4.83 -14.38
CA ALA A 218 -11.64 -3.80 -14.38
C ALA A 218 -11.10 -2.42 -13.94
N TYR A 219 -10.21 -2.39 -12.94
CA TYR A 219 -9.53 -1.19 -12.50
C TYR A 219 -8.68 -0.57 -13.61
N ASN A 220 -7.92 -1.38 -14.35
CA ASN A 220 -7.10 -0.89 -15.47
C ASN A 220 -7.92 -0.35 -16.65
N GLN A 221 -9.16 -0.82 -16.84
CA GLN A 221 -10.08 -0.24 -17.81
C GLN A 221 -10.56 1.15 -17.37
N LYS A 222 -10.81 1.34 -16.06
CA LYS A 222 -11.29 2.59 -15.51
C LYS A 222 -10.19 3.65 -15.35
N PHE A 223 -8.99 3.21 -14.97
CA PHE A 223 -7.82 4.05 -14.76
C PHE A 223 -6.66 3.57 -15.64
N PRO A 224 -6.77 3.74 -16.96
CA PRO A 224 -5.69 3.37 -17.87
C PRO A 224 -4.45 4.22 -17.59
N SER A 225 -3.28 3.66 -17.83
CA SER A 225 -2.00 4.37 -17.76
C SER A 225 -1.10 3.87 -18.87
N ALA A 226 -0.32 4.77 -19.48
CA ALA A 226 0.62 4.39 -20.53
C ALA A 226 1.73 3.47 -19.98
N GLY A 227 1.96 3.48 -18.66
CA GLY A 227 2.93 2.61 -17.99
C GLY A 227 2.53 1.13 -17.94
N LEU A 228 1.28 0.79 -18.27
CA LEU A 228 0.85 -0.61 -18.37
C LEU A 228 1.13 -1.19 -19.75
N GLY A 229 1.72 -2.37 -19.81
CA GLY A 229 1.76 -3.16 -21.04
C GLY A 229 0.39 -3.76 -21.39
N ALA A 230 0.31 -4.43 -22.54
CA ALA A 230 -0.92 -5.09 -22.96
C ALA A 230 -1.31 -6.23 -21.98
N PRO A 231 -2.61 -6.47 -21.72
CA PRO A 231 -3.07 -7.56 -20.88
C PRO A 231 -2.45 -8.91 -21.30
N GLY A 232 -1.92 -9.66 -20.34
CA GLY A 232 -1.31 -10.98 -20.59
C GLY A 232 0.06 -10.97 -21.27
N SER A 233 0.60 -9.81 -21.63
CA SER A 233 1.88 -9.74 -22.36
C SER A 233 3.12 -10.02 -21.51
N CYS A 234 3.01 -9.90 -20.18
CA CYS A 234 4.16 -9.85 -19.26
C CYS A 234 5.23 -8.84 -19.71
N ARG A 235 4.78 -7.68 -20.20
CA ARG A 235 5.64 -6.55 -20.59
C ARG A 235 5.16 -5.29 -19.89
N THR A 236 6.08 -4.36 -19.70
CA THR A 236 5.77 -3.01 -19.19
C THR A 236 5.30 -2.09 -20.32
N GLY A 237 4.77 -0.92 -19.95
CA GLY A 237 4.40 0.16 -20.85
C GLY A 237 5.48 1.25 -20.97
N ALA A 238 5.05 2.47 -21.28
CA ALA A 238 5.91 3.63 -21.43
C ALA A 238 6.48 4.12 -20.09
N SER A 239 7.71 4.62 -20.08
CA SER A 239 8.37 5.17 -18.89
C SER A 239 7.83 6.53 -18.44
N THR A 240 7.01 7.17 -19.28
CA THR A 240 6.33 8.43 -18.98
C THR A 240 4.91 8.42 -19.56
N GLU A 241 4.05 9.27 -19.03
CA GLU A 241 2.75 9.57 -19.61
C GLU A 241 2.45 11.06 -19.48
N THR A 242 1.57 11.57 -20.34
CA THR A 242 1.05 12.94 -20.23
C THR A 242 -0.47 12.88 -20.09
N VAL A 243 -0.98 13.29 -18.93
CA VAL A 243 -2.42 13.28 -18.61
C VAL A 243 -2.87 14.72 -18.34
N GLY A 244 -3.82 15.22 -19.13
CA GLY A 244 -4.31 16.61 -18.99
C GLY A 244 -3.22 17.68 -19.16
N GLY A 245 -2.18 17.41 -19.96
CA GLY A 245 -1.03 18.30 -20.13
C GLY A 245 0.07 18.17 -19.05
N ASN A 246 -0.10 17.28 -18.08
CA ASN A 246 0.87 17.03 -17.01
C ASN A 246 1.67 15.75 -17.30
N THR A 247 2.98 15.87 -17.39
CA THR A 247 3.87 14.70 -17.53
C THR A 247 4.13 14.04 -16.19
N HIS A 248 3.99 12.71 -16.15
CA HIS A 248 4.40 11.85 -15.03
C HIS A 248 5.57 10.98 -15.44
N LEU A 249 6.53 10.79 -14.52
CA LEU A 249 7.54 9.73 -14.63
C LEU A 249 7.00 8.45 -13.98
N LEU A 250 7.10 7.32 -14.68
CA LEU A 250 6.52 6.05 -14.25
C LEU A 250 7.63 5.02 -14.02
N TYR A 251 7.67 4.42 -12.83
CA TYR A 251 8.69 3.46 -12.45
C TYR A 251 8.09 2.25 -11.76
N SER A 252 8.78 1.12 -11.82
CA SER A 252 8.49 -0.02 -10.96
C SER A 252 9.71 -0.87 -10.63
N TRP A 253 9.60 -1.65 -9.57
CA TRP A 253 10.38 -2.85 -9.34
C TRP A 253 9.57 -3.85 -8.50
N GLY A 254 10.05 -5.07 -8.39
CA GLY A 254 9.38 -6.10 -7.59
C GLY A 254 10.32 -7.23 -7.18
N GLY A 255 9.85 -8.01 -6.23
CA GLY A 255 10.52 -9.24 -5.79
C GLY A 255 10.16 -10.44 -6.65
N THR A 256 11.11 -11.36 -6.80
CA THR A 256 10.88 -12.70 -7.34
C THR A 256 11.59 -13.76 -6.50
N ALA A 257 11.64 -13.57 -5.17
CA ALA A 257 12.27 -14.56 -4.29
C ALA A 257 11.73 -15.98 -4.52
N ILE A 258 10.43 -16.12 -4.76
CA ILE A 258 9.78 -17.41 -4.93
C ILE A 258 9.85 -17.83 -6.40
N GLN A 259 10.72 -18.80 -6.67
CA GLN A 259 11.01 -19.30 -8.01
C GLN A 259 10.42 -20.70 -8.24
N PRO A 260 9.83 -20.97 -9.42
CA PRO A 260 9.41 -22.32 -9.77
C PRO A 260 10.61 -23.24 -9.95
N THR A 261 10.45 -24.50 -9.56
CA THR A 261 11.48 -25.55 -9.71
C THR A 261 10.99 -26.62 -10.68
N THR A 262 11.07 -27.90 -10.31
CA THR A 262 10.64 -29.01 -11.15
C THR A 262 9.15 -29.30 -10.97
N THR A 263 8.48 -29.64 -12.07
CA THR A 263 7.11 -30.16 -12.06
C THR A 263 7.12 -31.67 -11.95
N VAL A 264 6.46 -32.21 -10.93
CA VAL A 264 6.29 -33.66 -10.72
C VAL A 264 4.81 -33.95 -10.53
N ALA A 265 4.26 -34.89 -11.31
CA ALA A 265 2.85 -35.27 -11.27
C ALA A 265 1.87 -34.08 -11.39
N GLY A 266 2.21 -33.07 -12.20
CA GLY A 266 1.37 -31.89 -12.42
C GLY A 266 1.47 -30.81 -11.33
N VAL A 267 2.27 -31.03 -10.28
CA VAL A 267 2.55 -30.03 -9.24
C VAL A 267 3.95 -29.47 -9.45
N THR A 268 4.06 -28.15 -9.51
CA THR A 268 5.34 -27.45 -9.63
C THR A 268 5.83 -27.05 -8.25
N GLY A 269 7.01 -27.52 -7.87
CA GLY A 269 7.66 -27.11 -6.63
C GLY A 269 8.14 -25.66 -6.70
N ALA A 270 8.41 -25.05 -5.55
CA ALA A 270 8.99 -23.72 -5.46
C ALA A 270 10.18 -23.70 -4.50
N VAL A 271 11.06 -22.72 -4.69
CA VAL A 271 12.17 -22.41 -3.80
C VAL A 271 12.15 -20.93 -3.46
N ASP A 272 12.47 -20.60 -2.21
CA ASP A 272 12.74 -19.23 -1.81
C ASP A 272 14.22 -18.93 -1.99
N THR A 273 14.52 -18.01 -2.90
CA THR A 273 15.88 -17.58 -3.25
C THR A 273 16.39 -16.44 -2.39
N SER A 274 15.54 -15.82 -1.55
CA SER A 274 15.94 -14.78 -0.60
C SER A 274 16.83 -15.33 0.52
N VAL A 275 16.70 -16.62 0.84
CA VAL A 275 17.40 -17.31 1.93
C VAL A 275 18.56 -18.18 1.43
N SER A 276 19.59 -18.38 2.26
CA SER A 276 20.72 -19.27 1.94
C SER A 276 20.40 -20.76 2.05
N GLY A 277 19.18 -21.11 2.49
CA GLY A 277 18.71 -22.48 2.68
C GLY A 277 17.87 -22.64 3.95
N ALA A 278 17.60 -23.88 4.34
CA ALA A 278 16.67 -24.20 5.43
C ALA A 278 17.08 -23.67 6.82
N VAL A 279 18.37 -23.37 7.03
CA VAL A 279 18.91 -22.87 8.30
C VAL A 279 19.14 -21.36 8.30
N ASP A 280 18.72 -20.66 7.25
CA ASP A 280 18.78 -19.20 7.22
C ASP A 280 17.99 -18.61 8.40
N PRO A 281 18.58 -17.67 9.18
CA PRO A 281 17.91 -17.06 10.32
C PRO A 281 16.55 -16.44 10.00
N ALA A 282 16.33 -15.95 8.78
CA ALA A 282 15.06 -15.35 8.38
C ALA A 282 13.90 -16.36 8.50
N ASN A 283 14.12 -17.64 8.19
CA ASN A 283 13.09 -18.69 8.33
C ASN A 283 12.58 -18.88 9.76
N ALA A 284 13.39 -18.51 10.76
CA ALA A 284 13.05 -18.64 12.17
C ALA A 284 12.60 -17.32 12.81
N LEU A 285 13.21 -16.20 12.40
CA LEU A 285 13.01 -14.89 13.00
C LEU A 285 11.91 -14.07 12.30
N ASP A 286 11.65 -14.35 11.03
CA ASP A 286 10.59 -13.73 10.27
C ASP A 286 9.55 -14.78 9.82
N PRO A 287 8.36 -14.84 10.47
CA PRO A 287 7.32 -15.79 10.09
C PRO A 287 6.75 -15.53 8.68
N SER A 288 6.97 -14.34 8.10
CA SER A 288 6.50 -14.02 6.75
C SER A 288 7.29 -14.76 5.67
N THR A 289 8.57 -15.08 5.89
CA THR A 289 9.42 -15.76 4.88
C THR A 289 8.80 -17.09 4.44
N LEU A 290 8.51 -17.98 5.39
CA LEU A 290 7.91 -19.28 5.08
C LEU A 290 6.45 -19.16 4.64
N ALA A 291 5.70 -18.19 5.18
CA ALA A 291 4.32 -17.95 4.77
C ALA A 291 4.22 -17.52 3.30
N LEU A 292 5.13 -16.64 2.86
CA LEU A 292 5.22 -16.11 1.50
C LEU A 292 5.76 -17.14 0.51
N LEU A 293 6.67 -18.03 0.94
CA LEU A 293 7.01 -19.22 0.16
C LEU A 293 5.77 -20.10 -0.08
N GLY A 294 4.94 -20.32 0.95
CA GLY A 294 3.71 -21.09 0.85
C GLY A 294 2.70 -20.49 -0.12
N SER A 295 2.37 -19.20 0.05
CA SER A 295 1.43 -18.50 -0.86
C SER A 295 2.00 -18.36 -2.27
N GLY A 296 3.31 -18.12 -2.43
CA GLY A 296 3.97 -18.07 -3.73
C GLY A 296 4.00 -19.42 -4.45
N THR A 297 4.09 -20.53 -3.72
CA THR A 297 3.94 -21.88 -4.27
C THR A 297 2.53 -22.10 -4.82
N VAL A 298 1.50 -21.63 -4.10
CA VAL A 298 0.11 -21.65 -4.60
C VAL A 298 0.00 -20.84 -5.89
N MET A 299 0.61 -19.65 -5.94
CA MET A 299 0.61 -18.80 -7.14
C MET A 299 1.28 -19.48 -8.33
N ILE A 300 2.45 -20.12 -8.13
CA ILE A 300 3.16 -20.87 -9.18
C ILE A 300 2.25 -21.95 -9.78
N ASN A 301 1.57 -22.73 -8.94
CA ASN A 301 0.65 -23.77 -9.38
C ASN A 301 -0.66 -23.23 -10.01
N ARG A 302 -0.83 -21.90 -10.01
CA ARG A 302 -1.91 -21.18 -10.69
C ARG A 302 -1.41 -20.35 -11.89
N GLY A 303 -0.21 -20.64 -12.37
CA GLY A 303 0.35 -20.02 -13.58
C GLY A 303 0.95 -18.64 -13.37
N ALA A 304 1.26 -18.24 -12.13
CA ALA A 304 1.86 -16.93 -11.86
C ALA A 304 3.32 -16.81 -12.32
N GLY A 305 4.07 -17.92 -12.34
CA GLY A 305 5.52 -17.90 -12.52
C GLY A 305 6.26 -17.33 -11.30
N PRO A 306 7.47 -16.76 -11.50
CA PRO A 306 8.23 -16.10 -10.44
C PRO A 306 7.42 -15.01 -9.73
N ASN A 307 7.50 -14.96 -8.40
CA ASN A 307 6.71 -14.05 -7.58
C ASN A 307 7.37 -13.76 -6.23
N ASP A 308 6.83 -12.78 -5.50
CA ASP A 308 7.27 -12.40 -4.16
C ASP A 308 6.44 -13.04 -3.03
N GLY A 309 5.60 -14.02 -3.36
CA GLY A 309 4.65 -14.65 -2.44
C GLY A 309 3.24 -14.07 -2.51
N VAL A 310 3.04 -12.86 -3.07
CA VAL A 310 1.71 -12.25 -3.23
C VAL A 310 1.47 -11.73 -4.65
N VAL A 311 2.51 -11.22 -5.29
CA VAL A 311 2.46 -10.57 -6.60
C VAL A 311 3.46 -11.23 -7.54
N SER A 312 3.00 -11.60 -8.74
CA SER A 312 3.88 -12.16 -9.75
C SER A 312 4.72 -11.08 -10.43
N GLN A 313 5.88 -11.46 -10.95
CA GLN A 313 6.76 -10.56 -11.70
C GLN A 313 6.00 -9.85 -12.82
N CYS A 314 5.19 -10.58 -13.59
CA CYS A 314 4.41 -10.00 -14.68
C CYS A 314 3.37 -8.98 -14.20
N SER A 315 2.77 -9.23 -13.04
CA SER A 315 1.76 -8.34 -12.46
C SER A 315 2.37 -7.06 -11.89
N SER A 316 3.65 -7.08 -11.50
CA SER A 316 4.35 -5.91 -10.95
C SER A 316 4.90 -4.93 -11.99
N LEU A 317 4.88 -5.27 -13.29
CA LEU A 317 5.49 -4.44 -14.33
C LEU A 317 4.68 -3.16 -14.58
N PHE A 318 5.34 -2.01 -14.41
CA PHE A 318 4.78 -0.70 -14.69
C PHE A 318 5.85 0.33 -15.02
N GLY A 319 5.64 1.13 -16.07
CA GLY A 319 6.58 2.18 -16.47
C GLY A 319 7.98 1.66 -16.77
N GLN A 320 9.01 2.43 -16.39
CA GLN A 320 10.38 1.97 -16.42
C GLN A 320 10.64 0.97 -15.28
N VAL A 321 10.81 -0.30 -15.62
CA VAL A 321 11.15 -1.37 -14.68
C VAL A 321 12.63 -1.25 -14.31
N LEU A 322 12.91 -1.01 -13.03
CA LEU A 322 14.25 -0.67 -12.53
C LEU A 322 15.04 -1.90 -12.07
N GLY A 323 14.35 -3.00 -11.74
CA GLY A 323 14.99 -4.20 -11.26
C GLY A 323 13.99 -5.30 -10.87
N THR A 324 14.56 -6.46 -10.62
CA THR A 324 13.89 -7.60 -10.02
C THR A 324 14.84 -8.14 -8.94
N TYR A 325 14.33 -8.32 -7.73
CA TYR A 325 15.15 -8.58 -6.54
C TYR A 325 14.81 -9.93 -5.91
N HIS A 326 15.73 -10.47 -5.09
CA HIS A 326 15.51 -11.68 -4.31
C HIS A 326 14.65 -11.38 -3.07
N TRP A 327 13.55 -10.65 -3.26
CA TRP A 327 12.65 -10.18 -2.23
C TRP A 327 11.37 -10.99 -2.24
N ASN A 328 10.93 -11.39 -1.05
CA ASN A 328 9.53 -11.66 -0.82
C ASN A 328 8.76 -10.32 -0.65
N HIS A 329 7.44 -10.39 -0.50
CA HIS A 329 6.57 -9.22 -0.52
C HIS A 329 6.83 -8.23 0.64
N THR A 330 7.33 -8.69 1.78
CA THR A 330 7.59 -7.85 2.97
C THR A 330 9.02 -7.33 3.01
N ASP A 331 9.99 -8.06 2.46
CA ASP A 331 11.37 -7.60 2.30
C ASP A 331 11.43 -6.25 1.58
N ALA A 332 10.55 -6.05 0.58
CA ALA A 332 10.47 -4.84 -0.24
C ALA A 332 10.20 -3.54 0.55
N ILE A 333 9.72 -3.66 1.79
CA ILE A 333 9.48 -2.57 2.74
C ILE A 333 10.30 -2.71 4.03
N ASN A 334 11.38 -3.51 3.96
CA ASN A 334 12.31 -3.79 5.05
C ASN A 334 11.64 -4.47 6.26
N GLN A 335 10.64 -5.32 6.00
CA GLN A 335 9.90 -6.07 7.01
C GLN A 335 10.23 -7.57 6.93
N ILE A 336 10.14 -8.32 8.03
CA ILE A 336 9.69 -7.88 9.37
C ILE A 336 10.83 -7.33 10.21
N LEU A 337 10.70 -6.08 10.72
CA LEU A 337 11.68 -5.41 11.59
C LEU A 337 13.13 -5.42 11.04
N GLY A 338 13.29 -5.46 9.72
CA GLY A 338 14.57 -5.52 9.04
C GLY A 338 15.28 -6.88 9.08
N VAL A 339 14.58 -7.95 9.49
CA VAL A 339 15.05 -9.32 9.28
C VAL A 339 14.89 -9.64 7.81
N LEU A 340 15.99 -9.99 7.15
CA LEU A 340 16.03 -10.31 5.72
C LEU A 340 16.82 -11.60 5.51
N GLY A 341 16.47 -12.37 4.48
CA GLY A 341 17.24 -13.54 4.07
C GLY A 341 18.65 -13.18 3.61
N ALA A 342 19.59 -14.12 3.66
CA ALA A 342 21.00 -13.87 3.38
C ALA A 342 21.31 -13.34 1.97
N ASN A 343 20.41 -13.58 1.00
CA ASN A 343 20.60 -13.18 -0.40
C ASN A 343 19.79 -11.93 -0.78
N VAL A 344 19.06 -11.34 0.18
CA VAL A 344 18.23 -10.16 -0.06
C VAL A 344 19.11 -8.93 -0.32
N GLU A 345 18.88 -8.24 -1.44
CA GLU A 345 19.45 -6.92 -1.66
C GLU A 345 18.85 -5.90 -0.68
N ASP A 346 19.62 -4.89 -0.25
CA ASP A 346 19.16 -3.90 0.73
C ASP A 346 17.97 -3.05 0.19
N PRO A 347 16.74 -3.21 0.74
CA PRO A 347 15.57 -2.47 0.29
C PRO A 347 15.63 -0.98 0.64
N VAL A 348 16.29 -0.62 1.75
CA VAL A 348 16.48 0.78 2.18
C VAL A 348 17.39 1.48 1.16
N ALA A 349 18.51 0.86 0.80
CA ALA A 349 19.42 1.40 -0.21
C ALA A 349 18.76 1.51 -1.60
N ALA A 350 17.92 0.55 -1.99
CA ALA A 350 17.21 0.59 -3.27
C ALA A 350 16.27 1.82 -3.36
N ILE A 351 15.49 2.07 -2.30
CA ILE A 351 14.57 3.22 -2.25
C ILE A 351 15.33 4.54 -2.19
N ARG A 352 16.41 4.63 -1.40
CA ARG A 352 17.29 5.81 -1.37
C ARG A 352 17.93 6.11 -2.71
N THR A 353 18.44 5.09 -3.39
CA THR A 353 18.98 5.21 -4.76
C THR A 353 17.92 5.70 -5.74
N HIS A 354 16.67 5.26 -5.55
CA HIS A 354 15.57 5.73 -6.37
C HIS A 354 15.19 7.20 -6.09
N ALA A 355 15.20 7.65 -4.84
CA ALA A 355 15.00 9.07 -4.53
C ALA A 355 16.06 9.95 -5.21
N ASN A 356 17.33 9.53 -5.21
CA ASN A 356 18.37 10.20 -5.99
C ASN A 356 18.10 10.13 -7.52
N ARG A 357 17.57 9.02 -8.03
CA ARG A 357 17.14 8.93 -9.43
C ARG A 357 16.07 9.98 -9.76
N LEU A 358 15.07 10.16 -8.89
CA LEU A 358 14.02 11.18 -9.03
C LEU A 358 14.61 12.61 -8.98
N LYS A 359 15.50 12.88 -8.02
CA LYS A 359 16.26 14.14 -7.93
C LYS A 359 16.95 14.47 -9.26
N ASN A 360 17.65 13.49 -9.85
CA ASN A 360 18.36 13.68 -11.12
C ASN A 360 17.43 13.82 -12.34
N GLN A 361 16.15 13.46 -12.23
CA GLN A 361 15.12 13.74 -13.24
C GLN A 361 14.44 15.10 -13.03
N GLY A 362 14.84 15.85 -12.00
CA GLY A 362 14.30 17.18 -11.70
C GLY A 362 12.92 17.16 -11.04
N VAL A 363 12.54 16.03 -10.44
CA VAL A 363 11.29 15.85 -9.68
C VAL A 363 11.55 15.60 -8.21
#